data_AF-A0AAD8LS56-F1
#
_entry.id   AF-A0AAD8LS56-F1
#
_cell.length_a   1.000
_cell.length_b   1.000
_cell.length_c   1.000
_cell.angle_alpha   90.00
_cell.angle_beta   90.00
_cell.angle_gamma   90.00
#
_symmetry.space_group_name_H-M   'P 1'
#
loop_
_entity.id
_entity.type
_entity.pdbx_description
1 polymer ?
#
loop_
_entity_poly.entity_id
_entity_poly.type
_entity_poly.pdbx_seq_one_letter_code
_entity_poly.pdbx_strand_id
1 'polypeptide(L)'
;MRRLTSLLFPRLDVGRHSIRNPCKRYISDRSEASYSRRIYCSDGNVELGPPTFTFFTDSVCLTMKLRHDDNLGYKVMLLTGMTRAKGETKSFEKKSRVSTVLPLEEANKLEGMLSSSKTEPVTLHGLGGGNVVFTLNSDYVSLKLCPSFISGVDENILPASQNSSKINVNFVGGSNEHSLLLHAMRELKQYQQ
;
A
#
# COMPACT_ATOMS: atom_id res chain seq x y z
N MET A 1 22.17 44.75 -51.01
CA MET A 1 21.78 43.65 -51.92
C MET A 1 21.91 42.35 -51.13
N ARG A 2 20.82 41.63 -50.81
CA ARG A 2 20.26 40.45 -51.53
C ARG A 2 21.33 39.34 -51.70
N ARG A 3 21.20 38.05 -51.38
CA ARG A 3 20.19 37.06 -50.92
C ARG A 3 21.04 35.87 -50.36
N LEU A 4 20.67 35.17 -49.28
CA LEU A 4 19.78 33.99 -49.18
C LEU A 4 20.18 32.75 -50.01
N THR A 5 19.89 31.58 -49.41
CA THR A 5 19.89 30.17 -49.89
C THR A 5 21.24 29.45 -49.89
N SER A 6 21.52 28.53 -48.95
CA SER A 6 20.95 27.18 -48.71
C SER A 6 21.30 26.17 -49.81
N LEU A 7 21.79 25.00 -49.41
CA LEU A 7 21.45 23.63 -49.85
C LEU A 7 22.48 22.68 -49.16
N LEU A 8 22.12 21.91 -48.12
CA LEU A 8 21.44 20.58 -48.15
C LEU A 8 22.37 19.51 -48.75
N PHE A 9 22.77 18.43 -48.05
CA PHE A 9 22.03 17.28 -47.48
C PHE A 9 23.02 16.36 -46.69
N PRO A 10 22.66 15.16 -46.16
CA PRO A 10 21.53 14.76 -45.31
C PRO A 10 21.94 13.87 -44.09
N ARG A 11 20.98 13.66 -43.18
CA ARG A 11 20.73 12.46 -42.35
C ARG A 11 21.85 11.92 -41.45
N LEU A 12 21.73 12.20 -40.16
CA LEU A 12 21.76 11.14 -39.14
C LEU A 12 20.53 11.29 -38.24
N ASP A 13 19.51 10.54 -38.63
CA ASP A 13 18.35 10.21 -37.83
C ASP A 13 18.82 9.17 -36.80
N VAL A 14 19.14 9.63 -35.58
CA VAL A 14 19.22 8.75 -34.42
C VAL A 14 18.35 9.35 -33.35
N GLY A 15 17.04 9.22 -33.58
CA GLY A 15 16.04 9.22 -32.53
C GLY A 15 16.37 8.12 -31.51
N ARG A 16 17.25 8.42 -30.56
CA ARG A 16 17.20 7.78 -29.25
C ARG A 16 16.16 8.53 -28.44
N HIS A 17 14.90 8.18 -28.67
CA HIS A 17 13.92 8.19 -27.59
C HIS A 17 14.45 7.26 -26.51
N SER A 18 15.31 7.81 -25.65
CA SER A 18 15.47 7.31 -24.31
C SER A 18 14.08 7.42 -23.67
N ILE A 19 13.32 6.34 -23.75
CA ILE A 19 12.20 6.09 -22.85
C ILE A 19 12.82 6.14 -21.46
N ARG A 20 12.80 7.33 -20.87
CA ARG A 20 13.11 7.55 -19.47
C ARG A 20 12.09 6.73 -18.72
N ASN A 21 12.45 5.51 -18.33
CA ASN A 21 11.77 4.80 -17.26
C ASN A 21 11.69 5.78 -16.08
N PRO A 22 10.50 6.22 -15.63
CA PRO A 22 10.39 6.99 -14.43
C PRO A 22 10.44 6.01 -13.26
N CYS A 23 11.55 5.26 -13.13
CA CYS A 23 12.00 4.87 -11.80
C CYS A 23 12.47 6.17 -11.15
N LYS A 24 11.51 6.99 -10.70
CA LYS A 24 11.75 7.95 -9.64
C LYS A 24 12.34 7.09 -8.53
N ARG A 25 13.66 7.12 -8.38
CA ARG A 25 14.32 6.56 -7.21
C ARG A 25 13.54 7.13 -6.03
N TYR A 26 13.00 6.26 -5.19
CA TYR A 26 12.28 6.61 -3.97
C TYR A 26 13.32 7.18 -2.98
N ILE A 27 13.87 8.35 -3.29
CA ILE A 27 14.89 9.04 -2.48
C ILE A 27 14.13 10.03 -1.59
N SER A 28 13.36 9.49 -0.66
CA SER A 28 13.20 10.19 0.59
C SER A 28 14.14 9.48 1.56
N ASP A 29 15.23 10.13 1.95
CA ASP A 29 16.15 9.59 2.97
C ASP A 29 15.44 9.37 4.31
N ARG A 30 14.24 9.95 4.49
CA ARG A 30 13.40 9.82 5.67
C ARG A 30 12.04 9.26 5.31
N SER A 31 11.75 8.04 5.78
CA SER A 31 10.40 7.48 5.77
C SER A 31 9.68 7.84 7.07
N GLU A 32 8.36 7.96 7.00
CA GLU A 32 7.53 8.32 8.14
C GLU A 32 6.49 7.22 8.41
N ALA A 33 6.39 6.83 9.67
CA ALA A 33 5.35 5.95 10.16
C ALA A 33 4.82 6.46 11.49
N SER A 34 3.50 6.35 11.67
CA SER A 34 2.83 6.53 12.96
C SER A 34 2.61 5.17 13.61
N TYR A 35 2.78 5.16 14.92
CA TYR A 35 2.55 4.02 15.78
C TYR A 35 1.59 4.43 16.91
N SER A 36 0.59 3.60 17.16
CA SER A 36 -0.39 3.84 18.22
C SER A 36 -0.86 2.52 18.83
N ARG A 37 -1.19 2.54 20.13
CA ARG A 37 -1.77 1.41 20.86
C ARG A 37 -2.92 1.90 21.73
N ARG A 38 -3.92 1.04 21.90
CA ARG A 38 -4.94 1.24 22.95
C ARG A 38 -4.38 0.76 24.28
N ILE A 39 -4.70 1.49 25.34
CA ILE A 39 -4.39 1.11 26.71
C ILE A 39 -5.72 0.83 27.38
N TYR A 40 -5.86 -0.35 27.95
CA TYR A 40 -7.03 -0.77 28.71
C TYR A 40 -6.67 -0.80 30.20
N CYS A 41 -7.63 -0.49 31.05
CA CYS A 41 -7.51 -0.60 32.49
C CYS A 41 -8.73 -1.35 33.00
N SER A 42 -8.54 -2.52 33.61
CA SER A 42 -9.60 -3.29 34.26
C SER A 42 -9.09 -3.77 35.62
N ASP A 43 -9.87 -3.52 36.67
CA ASP A 43 -9.59 -4.01 38.03
C ASP A 43 -8.17 -3.65 38.54
N GLY A 44 -7.68 -2.46 38.17
CA GLY A 44 -6.35 -1.97 38.54
C GLY A 44 -5.19 -2.54 37.70
N ASN A 45 -5.47 -3.43 36.75
CA ASN A 45 -4.48 -3.95 35.80
C ASN A 45 -4.50 -3.12 34.51
N VAL A 46 -3.31 -2.68 34.08
CA VAL A 46 -3.12 -1.96 32.83
C VAL A 46 -2.67 -2.95 31.75
N GLU A 47 -3.43 -3.02 30.67
CA GLU A 47 -3.17 -3.91 29.53
C GLU A 47 -2.99 -3.11 28.24
N LEU A 48 -2.02 -3.51 27.42
CA LEU A 48 -1.77 -2.90 26.12
C LEU A 48 -2.46 -3.71 25.02
N GLY A 49 -3.33 -3.04 24.27
CA GLY A 49 -3.93 -3.61 23.07
C GLY A 49 -2.92 -3.76 21.92
N PRO A 50 -3.31 -4.51 20.86
CA PRO A 50 -2.48 -4.66 19.67
C PRO A 50 -2.12 -3.30 19.03
N PRO A 51 -0.90 -3.14 18.50
CA PRO A 51 -0.49 -1.92 17.81
C PRO A 51 -1.23 -1.70 16.50
N THR A 52 -1.32 -0.42 16.13
CA THR A 52 -1.73 0.05 14.81
C THR A 52 -0.58 0.86 14.22
N PHE A 53 -0.11 0.43 13.05
CA PHE A 53 0.93 1.10 12.28
C PHE A 53 0.30 1.84 11.10
N THR A 54 0.76 3.05 10.79
CA THR A 54 0.40 3.76 9.57
C THR A 54 1.65 4.31 8.90
N PHE A 55 1.95 3.87 7.69
CA PHE A 55 3.09 4.30 6.88
C PHE A 55 2.65 5.39 5.92
N PHE A 56 3.48 6.40 5.74
CA PHE A 56 3.20 7.54 4.87
C PHE A 56 4.22 7.60 3.74
N THR A 57 3.71 7.59 2.51
CA THR A 57 4.49 7.89 1.30
C THR A 57 3.95 9.18 0.68
N ASP A 58 4.61 9.66 -0.36
CA ASP A 58 4.18 10.84 -1.11
C ASP A 58 2.81 10.66 -1.80
N SER A 59 2.41 9.43 -2.08
CA SER A 59 1.18 9.14 -2.83
C SER A 59 0.10 8.47 -2.00
N VAL A 60 0.46 7.73 -0.95
CA VAL A 60 -0.46 6.84 -0.22
C VAL A 60 -0.09 6.78 1.26
N CYS A 61 -1.09 6.68 2.14
CA CYS A 61 -0.89 6.14 3.47
C CYS A 61 -1.44 4.71 3.56
N LEU A 62 -0.71 3.83 4.23
CA LEU A 62 -1.09 2.44 4.48
C LEU A 62 -1.17 2.20 5.98
N THR A 63 -2.33 1.78 6.47
CA THR A 63 -2.55 1.40 7.86
C THR A 63 -2.62 -0.13 7.98
N MET A 64 -1.92 -0.68 8.97
CA MET A 64 -1.90 -2.11 9.32
C MET A 64 -2.28 -2.27 10.79
N LYS A 65 -3.26 -3.12 11.07
CA LYS A 65 -3.63 -3.49 12.45
C LYS A 65 -4.26 -4.87 12.54
N LEU A 66 -4.18 -5.48 13.71
CA LEU A 66 -5.00 -6.64 14.04
C LEU A 66 -6.38 -6.21 14.52
N ARG A 67 -7.38 -7.00 14.16
CA ARG A 67 -8.77 -6.86 14.61
C ARG A 67 -9.33 -8.24 14.93
N HIS A 68 -10.18 -8.36 15.94
CA HIS A 68 -11.03 -9.54 16.11
C HIS A 68 -12.17 -9.49 15.09
N ASP A 69 -12.30 -10.53 14.27
CA ASP A 69 -13.43 -10.67 13.36
C ASP A 69 -14.56 -11.41 14.10
N ASP A 70 -15.61 -10.68 14.44
CA ASP A 70 -16.72 -11.18 15.26
C ASP A 70 -17.51 -12.30 14.56
N ASN A 71 -17.51 -12.33 13.22
CA ASN A 71 -18.22 -13.36 12.45
C ASN A 71 -17.46 -14.68 12.43
N LEU A 72 -16.13 -14.59 12.42
CA LEU A 72 -15.25 -15.75 12.29
C LEU A 72 -14.71 -16.22 13.65
N GLY A 73 -14.81 -15.38 14.69
CA GLY A 73 -14.37 -15.69 16.05
C GLY A 73 -12.85 -15.70 16.21
N TYR A 74 -12.08 -15.18 15.25
CA TYR A 74 -10.62 -15.15 15.29
C TYR A 74 -10.05 -13.81 14.84
N LYS A 75 -8.76 -13.56 15.16
CA LYS A 75 -8.07 -12.32 14.79
C LYS A 75 -7.72 -12.31 13.31
N VAL A 76 -7.87 -11.18 12.65
CA VAL A 76 -7.51 -10.95 11.24
C VAL A 76 -6.63 -9.71 11.12
N MET A 77 -5.87 -9.61 10.04
CA MET A 77 -5.11 -8.40 9.72
C MET A 77 -5.93 -7.50 8.80
N LEU A 78 -6.23 -6.29 9.26
CA LEU A 78 -6.87 -5.26 8.44
C LEU A 78 -5.80 -4.36 7.83
N LEU A 79 -5.81 -4.27 6.51
CA LEU A 79 -5.01 -3.35 5.71
C LEU A 79 -5.93 -2.27 5.15
N THR A 80 -5.60 -1.00 5.36
CA THR A 80 -6.36 0.13 4.84
C THR A 80 -5.43 1.11 4.15
N GLY A 81 -5.73 1.45 2.89
CA GLY A 81 -4.97 2.42 2.11
C GLY A 81 -5.81 3.65 1.78
N MET A 82 -5.20 4.83 1.70
CA MET A 82 -5.81 6.06 1.16
C MET A 82 -4.78 6.79 0.29
N THR A 83 -5.21 7.37 -0.84
CA THR A 83 -4.37 8.21 -1.68
C THR A 83 -4.25 9.62 -1.11
N ARG A 84 -3.10 10.26 -1.31
CA ARG A 84 -2.88 11.65 -0.95
C ARG A 84 -3.81 12.56 -1.77
N ALA A 85 -4.37 13.58 -1.13
CA ALA A 85 -5.19 14.58 -1.82
C ALA A 85 -4.34 15.34 -2.85
N LYS A 86 -4.94 15.69 -3.99
CA LYS A 86 -4.26 16.46 -5.04
C LYS A 86 -3.94 17.87 -4.55
N GLY A 87 -2.83 18.44 -5.05
CA GLY A 87 -2.26 19.70 -4.56
C GLY A 87 -1.20 19.45 -3.50
N GLU A 88 -0.40 20.46 -3.15
CA GLU A 88 0.72 20.36 -2.19
C GLU A 88 0.28 20.17 -0.72
N THR A 89 -0.83 19.46 -0.51
CA THR A 89 -1.40 19.19 0.81
C THR A 89 -0.82 17.92 1.41
N LYS A 90 -0.58 17.92 2.72
CA LYS A 90 -0.21 16.71 3.48
C LYS A 90 -1.43 15.86 3.89
N SER A 91 -2.59 16.07 3.27
CA SER A 91 -3.84 15.39 3.62
C SER A 91 -4.10 14.19 2.71
N PHE A 92 -4.85 13.21 3.22
CA PHE A 92 -5.24 12.01 2.48
C PHE A 92 -6.74 12.04 2.19
N GLU A 93 -7.12 11.61 0.99
CA GLU A 93 -8.50 11.64 0.52
C GLU A 93 -9.31 10.50 1.14
N LYS A 94 -10.20 10.80 2.09
CA LYS A 94 -11.03 9.77 2.77
C LYS A 94 -11.86 8.93 1.80
N LYS A 95 -12.33 9.52 0.69
CA LYS A 95 -13.12 8.82 -0.35
C LYS A 95 -12.32 7.79 -1.15
N SER A 96 -10.99 7.91 -1.17
CA SER A 96 -10.09 6.94 -1.81
C SER A 96 -9.80 5.71 -0.96
N ARG A 97 -10.41 5.61 0.23
CA ARG A 97 -10.12 4.55 1.19
C ARG A 97 -10.46 3.18 0.62
N VAL A 98 -9.46 2.32 0.57
CA VAL A 98 -9.60 0.90 0.24
C VAL A 98 -9.22 0.09 1.47
N SER A 99 -9.99 -0.94 1.79
CA SER A 99 -9.69 -1.87 2.87
C SER A 99 -9.70 -3.31 2.37
N THR A 100 -8.74 -4.09 2.85
CA THR A 100 -8.62 -5.52 2.61
C THR A 100 -8.36 -6.22 3.93
N VAL A 101 -9.09 -7.29 4.18
CA VAL A 101 -8.90 -8.12 5.38
C VAL A 101 -8.17 -9.39 5.01
N LEU A 102 -7.00 -9.64 5.60
CA LEU A 102 -6.24 -10.87 5.41
C LEU A 102 -6.43 -11.81 6.62
N PRO A 103 -6.76 -13.09 6.38
CA PRO A 103 -6.61 -14.13 7.40
C PRO A 103 -5.17 -14.19 7.93
N LEU A 104 -4.98 -14.69 9.15
CA LEU A 104 -3.62 -14.77 9.74
C LEU A 104 -2.68 -15.64 8.92
N GLU A 105 -3.16 -16.70 8.27
CA GLU A 105 -2.34 -17.53 7.39
C GLU A 105 -1.73 -16.70 6.25
N GLU A 106 -2.54 -15.87 5.59
CA GLU A 106 -2.11 -14.99 4.50
C GLU A 106 -1.24 -13.83 5.01
N ALA A 107 -1.52 -13.31 6.21
CA ALA A 107 -0.65 -12.36 6.87
C ALA A 107 0.73 -12.96 7.17
N ASN A 108 0.80 -14.22 7.59
CA ASN A 108 2.07 -14.90 7.83
C ASN A 108 2.83 -15.17 6.53
N LYS A 109 2.13 -15.46 5.43
CA LYS A 109 2.75 -15.51 4.09
C LYS A 109 3.38 -14.15 3.72
N LEU A 110 2.68 -13.05 3.97
CA LEU A 110 3.21 -11.70 3.73
C LEU A 110 4.52 -11.43 4.51
N GLU A 111 4.60 -11.87 5.77
CA GLU A 111 5.82 -11.72 6.58
C GLU A 111 7.00 -12.53 6.04
N GLY A 112 6.74 -13.78 5.61
CA GLY A 112 7.75 -14.61 4.96
C GLY A 112 8.24 -14.00 3.64
N MET A 113 7.33 -13.41 2.86
CA MET A 113 7.66 -12.71 1.63
C MET A 113 8.48 -11.43 1.87
N LEU A 114 8.14 -10.64 2.89
CA LEU A 114 8.92 -9.46 3.30
C LEU A 114 10.32 -9.83 3.81
N SER A 115 10.52 -11.05 4.32
CA SER A 115 11.84 -11.54 4.75
C SER A 115 12.67 -12.13 3.59
N SER A 116 12.12 -12.20 2.38
CA SER A 116 12.80 -12.74 1.19
C SER A 116 13.58 -11.65 0.44
N SER A 117 14.46 -12.04 -0.50
CA SER A 117 15.30 -11.10 -1.27
C SER A 117 14.68 -10.61 -2.58
N LYS A 118 13.76 -11.38 -3.16
CA LYS A 118 13.00 -11.04 -4.37
C LYS A 118 11.80 -11.96 -4.50
N THR A 119 10.66 -11.43 -4.92
CA THR A 119 9.46 -12.22 -5.18
C THR A 119 8.84 -11.81 -6.51
N GLU A 120 8.33 -12.79 -7.27
CA GLU A 120 7.34 -12.48 -8.30
C GLU A 120 6.09 -11.87 -7.67
N PRO A 121 5.22 -11.19 -8.45
CA PRO A 121 3.94 -10.73 -7.92
C PRO A 121 3.12 -11.91 -7.37
N VAL A 122 2.80 -11.88 -6.08
CA VAL A 122 1.95 -12.89 -5.43
C VAL A 122 0.67 -12.24 -4.96
N THR A 123 -0.44 -12.96 -5.14
CA THR A 123 -1.74 -12.54 -4.63
C THR A 123 -2.01 -13.24 -3.30
N LEU A 124 -2.21 -12.44 -2.26
CA LEU A 124 -2.70 -12.88 -0.96
C LEU A 124 -4.22 -12.73 -0.94
N HIS A 125 -4.91 -13.81 -0.59
CA HIS A 125 -6.36 -13.89 -0.71
C HIS A 125 -7.03 -13.38 0.58
N GLY A 126 -7.71 -12.25 0.46
CA GLY A 126 -8.44 -11.65 1.57
C GLY A 126 -9.86 -12.19 1.71
N LEU A 127 -10.47 -11.89 2.86
CA LEU A 127 -11.87 -12.18 3.13
C LEU A 127 -12.79 -11.25 2.32
N GLY A 128 -14.02 -11.70 2.06
CA GLY A 128 -15.03 -10.92 1.32
C GLY A 128 -14.64 -10.61 -0.12
N GLY A 129 -13.83 -11.45 -0.76
CA GLY A 129 -13.39 -11.26 -2.15
C GLY A 129 -12.36 -10.15 -2.37
N GLY A 130 -11.81 -9.58 -1.30
CA GLY A 130 -10.66 -8.67 -1.41
C GLY A 130 -9.36 -9.44 -1.52
N ASN A 131 -8.29 -8.75 -1.94
CA ASN A 131 -6.97 -9.37 -2.07
C ASN A 131 -5.86 -8.33 -1.99
N VAL A 132 -4.66 -8.77 -1.68
CA VAL A 132 -3.46 -7.93 -1.74
C VAL A 132 -2.51 -8.53 -2.76
N VAL A 133 -2.10 -7.74 -3.74
CA VAL A 133 -1.03 -8.13 -4.65
C VAL A 133 0.28 -7.56 -4.09
N PHE A 134 1.17 -8.44 -3.69
CA PHE A 134 2.49 -8.10 -3.16
C PHE A 134 3.56 -8.26 -4.23
N THR A 135 4.52 -7.35 -4.26
CA THR A 135 5.71 -7.47 -5.11
C THR A 135 6.92 -6.90 -4.37
N LEU A 136 8.02 -7.64 -4.38
CA LEU A 136 9.30 -7.24 -3.80
C LEU A 136 10.43 -7.51 -4.78
N ASN A 137 11.30 -6.53 -4.97
CA ASN A 137 12.58 -6.73 -5.63
C ASN A 137 13.66 -5.91 -4.92
N SER A 138 14.85 -5.84 -5.51
CA SER A 138 16.00 -5.12 -4.93
C SER A 138 15.76 -3.64 -4.71
N ASP A 139 14.82 -3.03 -5.45
CA ASP A 139 14.68 -1.59 -5.55
C ASP A 139 13.42 -1.07 -4.85
N TYR A 140 12.37 -1.89 -4.73
CA TYR A 140 11.11 -1.49 -4.11
C TYR A 140 10.31 -2.64 -3.50
N VAL A 141 9.43 -2.27 -2.57
CA VAL A 141 8.32 -3.07 -2.05
C VAL A 141 7.00 -2.44 -2.49
N SER A 142 6.03 -3.26 -2.90
CA SER A 142 4.71 -2.83 -3.32
C SER A 142 3.61 -3.69 -2.71
N LEU A 143 2.60 -3.04 -2.14
CA LEU A 143 1.35 -3.65 -1.69
C LEU A 143 0.19 -2.96 -2.40
N LYS A 144 -0.43 -3.66 -3.34
CA LYS A 144 -1.66 -3.22 -3.98
C LYS A 144 -2.86 -3.82 -3.28
N LEU A 145 -3.64 -2.98 -2.62
CA LEU A 145 -4.88 -3.34 -1.93
C LEU A 145 -6.02 -3.31 -2.95
N CYS A 146 -6.69 -4.46 -3.09
CA CYS A 146 -7.92 -4.61 -3.82
C CYS A 146 -9.08 -4.74 -2.82
N PRO A 147 -10.18 -3.98 -3.02
CA PRO A 147 -11.24 -3.85 -2.02
C PRO A 147 -11.91 -5.19 -1.72
N SER A 148 -12.11 -5.48 -0.43
CA SER A 148 -13.05 -6.49 0.03
C SER A 148 -14.48 -5.95 -0.07
N PHE A 149 -15.42 -6.77 -0.54
CA PHE A 149 -16.85 -6.55 -0.34
C PHE A 149 -17.17 -6.91 1.11
N ILE A 150 -16.96 -5.96 2.03
CA ILE A 150 -17.46 -6.12 3.40
C ILE A 150 -18.94 -5.75 3.35
N SER A 151 -19.83 -6.75 3.37
CA SER A 151 -21.25 -6.53 3.58
C SER A 151 -21.44 -5.82 4.93
N GLY A 152 -21.94 -4.58 4.90
CA GLY A 152 -22.14 -3.75 6.11
C GLY A 152 -21.53 -2.35 6.08
N VAL A 153 -20.85 -1.95 5.00
CA VAL A 153 -20.56 -0.54 4.71
C VAL A 153 -21.53 -0.10 3.61
N ASP A 154 -22.51 0.76 3.96
CA ASP A 154 -23.58 1.29 3.11
C ASP A 154 -23.39 1.07 1.60
N GLU A 155 -24.00 -0.01 1.09
CA GLU A 155 -24.13 -0.25 -0.36
C GLU A 155 -25.06 0.78 -1.02
N ASN A 156 -25.73 1.62 -0.24
CA ASN A 156 -26.75 2.57 -0.69
C ASN A 156 -26.24 3.94 -1.16
N ILE A 157 -24.93 4.16 -1.33
CA ILE A 157 -24.39 5.43 -1.86
C ILE A 157 -23.45 5.23 -3.06
N LEU A 158 -23.65 4.20 -3.88
CA LEU A 158 -23.02 4.15 -5.21
C LEU A 158 -24.05 3.79 -6.27
N PRO A 159 -24.30 4.66 -7.27
CA PRO A 159 -25.09 4.24 -8.42
C PRO A 159 -24.32 3.12 -9.11
N ALA A 160 -25.04 2.05 -9.43
CA ALA A 160 -24.56 0.95 -10.25
C ALA A 160 -24.13 1.48 -11.63
N SER A 161 -22.88 1.93 -11.73
CA SER A 161 -22.19 2.16 -12.98
C SER A 161 -21.29 0.97 -13.22
N GLN A 162 -21.83 0.04 -14.03
CA GLN A 162 -21.04 -0.89 -14.82
C GLN A 162 -19.97 -0.08 -15.57
N ASN A 163 -18.68 -0.42 -15.35
CA ASN A 163 -17.44 0.26 -15.80
C ASN A 163 -16.69 1.15 -14.78
N SER A 164 -16.80 0.91 -13.47
CA SER A 164 -15.82 1.45 -12.52
C SER A 164 -14.61 0.51 -12.42
N SER A 165 -13.44 0.96 -12.89
CA SER A 165 -12.16 0.35 -12.52
C SER A 165 -12.14 0.26 -10.99
N LYS A 166 -12.15 -0.96 -10.42
CA LYS A 166 -12.11 -1.17 -8.96
C LYS A 166 -11.03 -0.25 -8.38
N ILE A 167 -11.43 0.67 -7.50
CA ILE A 167 -10.51 1.62 -6.88
C ILE A 167 -9.54 0.78 -6.07
N ASN A 168 -8.28 0.76 -6.50
CA ASN A 168 -7.20 0.06 -5.83
C ASN A 168 -6.26 1.11 -5.25
N VAL A 169 -5.69 0.83 -4.09
CA VAL A 169 -4.63 1.65 -3.51
C VAL A 169 -3.32 0.89 -3.64
N ASN A 170 -2.30 1.51 -4.23
CA ASN A 170 -0.98 0.90 -4.37
C ASN A 170 0.02 1.63 -3.48
N PHE A 171 0.39 1.00 -2.37
CA PHE A 171 1.52 1.44 -1.56
C PHE A 171 2.81 0.97 -2.24
N VAL A 172 3.74 1.89 -2.50
CA VAL A 172 5.05 1.57 -3.05
C VAL A 172 6.11 2.35 -2.29
N GLY A 173 7.18 1.68 -1.88
CA GLY A 173 8.28 2.29 -1.15
C GLY A 173 9.61 1.60 -1.41
N GLY A 174 10.69 2.19 -0.91
CA GLY A 174 12.06 1.68 -1.03
C GLY A 174 12.47 0.82 0.17
N SER A 175 13.77 0.81 0.46
CA SER A 175 14.37 0.02 1.55
C SER A 175 13.86 0.41 2.95
N ASN A 176 13.58 1.69 3.15
CA ASN A 176 13.09 2.19 4.43
C ASN A 176 11.63 1.76 4.68
N GLU A 177 10.74 1.90 3.68
CA GLU A 177 9.37 1.37 3.79
C GLU A 177 9.36 -0.15 3.95
N HIS A 178 10.26 -0.85 3.25
CA HIS A 178 10.42 -2.30 3.42
C HIS A 178 10.80 -2.66 4.87
N SER A 179 11.78 -1.96 5.45
CA SER A 179 12.22 -2.17 6.84
C SER A 179 11.09 -1.88 7.84
N LEU A 180 10.32 -0.81 7.62
CA LEU A 180 9.17 -0.43 8.45
C LEU A 180 8.04 -1.46 8.36
N LEU A 181 7.70 -1.94 7.16
CA LEU A 181 6.70 -2.98 6.95
C LEU A 181 7.10 -4.29 7.64
N LEU A 182 8.36 -4.71 7.47
CA LEU A 182 8.87 -5.92 8.09
C LEU A 182 8.85 -5.82 9.63
N HIS A 183 9.25 -4.67 10.17
CA HIS A 183 9.18 -4.40 11.61
C HIS A 183 7.75 -4.50 12.14
N ALA A 184 6.79 -3.84 11.49
CA ALA A 184 5.39 -3.88 11.90
C ALA A 184 4.80 -5.29 11.81
N MET A 185 5.12 -6.06 10.78
CA MET A 185 4.67 -7.46 10.65
C MET A 185 5.19 -8.33 11.80
N ARG A 186 6.48 -8.21 12.14
CA ARG A 186 7.08 -8.95 13.25
C ARG A 186 6.48 -8.58 14.60
N GLU A 187 6.19 -7.31 14.81
CA GLU A 187 5.57 -6.85 16.05
C GLU A 187 4.11 -7.31 16.15
N LEU A 188 3.32 -7.15 15.08
CA LEU A 188 1.93 -7.62 15.04
C LEU A 188 1.83 -9.13 15.25
N LYS A 189 2.81 -9.91 14.77
CA LYS A 189 2.86 -11.38 14.96
C LYS A 189 2.84 -11.79 16.44
N GLN A 190 3.41 -10.99 17.33
CA GLN A 190 3.40 -11.25 18.77
C GLN A 190 1.99 -11.19 19.38
N TYR A 191 1.05 -10.52 18.70
CA TYR A 191 -0.34 -10.32 19.15
C TYR A 191 -1.34 -11.23 18.42
N GLN A 192 -0.87 -12.13 17.56
CA GLN A 192 -1.72 -13.05 16.79
C GLN A 192 -2.19 -14.27 17.59
N GLN A 193 -1.60 -14.52 18.76
CA GLN A 193 -1.97 -15.62 19.68
C GLN A 193 -3.37 -15.45 20.25
#